data_AF-A0A969S5U8-F1
#
_entry.id   AF-A0A969S5U8-F1
#
_cell.length_a   1.000
_cell.length_b   1.000
_cell.length_c   1.000
_cell.angle_alpha   90.00
_cell.angle_beta   90.00
_cell.angle_gamma   90.00
#
_symmetry.space_group_name_H-M   'P 1'
#
loop_
_entity.id
_entity.type
_entity.pdbx_description
1 polymer ?
#
loop_
_entity_poly.entity_id
_entity_poly.type
_entity_poly.pdbx_seq_one_letter_code
_entity_poly.pdbx_strand_id
1 'polypeptide(L)' 'ANPEPTQPSFGLITNGNEFLFLKATREPAQYANSRLFSLINPNNELHQVLNILKDLRHIIEPTA' A
#
# COMPACT_ATOMS: atom_id res chain seq x y z
N ALA A 1 14.38 4.59 -7.00
CA ALA A 1 13.95 3.99 -8.28
C ALA A 1 13.85 2.47 -8.09
N ASN A 2 12.84 1.81 -8.65
CA ASN A 2 12.72 0.36 -8.60
C ASN A 2 13.85 -0.26 -9.44
N PRO A 3 14.77 -1.07 -8.87
CA PRO A 3 15.86 -1.68 -9.64
C PRO A 3 15.36 -2.65 -10.72
N GLU A 4 14.10 -3.12 -10.61
CA GLU A 4 13.45 -4.04 -11.54
C GLU A 4 12.28 -3.35 -12.28
N PRO A 5 12.53 -2.54 -13.33
CA PRO A 5 11.52 -1.69 -13.97
C PRO A 5 10.39 -2.47 -14.67
N THR A 6 10.58 -3.77 -14.91
CA THR A 6 9.55 -4.66 -15.45
C THR A 6 8.55 -5.14 -14.40
N GLN A 7 8.88 -4.99 -13.11
CA GLN A 7 8.03 -5.38 -11.99
C GLN A 7 7.22 -4.18 -11.47
N PRO A 8 5.99 -4.42 -10.98
CA PRO A 8 5.20 -3.36 -10.36
C PRO A 8 5.90 -2.83 -9.10
N SER A 9 5.83 -1.52 -8.90
CA SER A 9 6.21 -0.88 -7.64
C SER A 9 4.97 -0.64 -6.78
N PHE A 10 5.07 -0.94 -5.50
CA PHE A 10 4.00 -0.69 -4.53
C PHE A 10 4.39 0.45 -3.60
N GLY A 11 3.41 1.28 -3.23
CA GLY A 11 3.63 2.43 -2.36
C GLY A 11 2.43 2.74 -1.48
N LEU A 12 2.66 3.59 -0.48
CA LEU A 12 1.64 4.10 0.42
C LEU A 12 1.75 5.63 0.46
N ILE A 13 0.66 6.33 0.20
CA ILE A 13 0.53 7.77 0.48
C ILE A 13 -0.28 7.93 1.76
N THR A 14 0.22 8.77 2.67
CA THR A 14 -0.51 9.10 3.89
C THR A 14 -0.19 10.51 4.39
N ASN A 15 -1.19 11.15 5.01
CA ASN A 15 -1.07 12.42 5.73
C ASN A 15 -1.28 12.26 7.26
N GLY A 16 -1.30 11.01 7.75
CA GLY A 16 -1.58 10.65 9.14
C GLY A 16 -3.06 10.35 9.45
N ASN A 17 -4.00 10.90 8.68
CA ASN A 17 -5.43 10.61 8.83
C ASN A 17 -5.96 9.70 7.71
N GLU A 18 -5.35 9.76 6.53
CA GLU A 18 -5.78 9.03 5.34
C GLU A 18 -4.64 8.16 4.80
N PHE A 19 -5.00 7.05 4.18
CA PHE A 19 -4.08 6.05 3.63
C PHE A 19 -4.56 5.61 2.26
N LEU A 20 -3.68 5.68 1.25
CA LEU A 20 -3.95 5.20 -0.10
C LEU A 20 -2.80 4.30 -0.56
N PHE A 21 -3.10 3.03 -0.83
CA PHE A 21 -2.14 2.10 -1.40
C PHE A 21 -2.11 2.25 -2.92
N LEU A 22 -0.90 2.29 -3.47
CA LEU A 22 -0.64 2.47 -4.90
C LEU A 22 0.08 1.25 -5.47
N LYS A 23 -0.27 0.91 -6.71
CA LYS A 23 0.49 0.00 -7.57
C LYS A 23 0.84 0.75 -8.86
N ALA A 24 2.12 1.00 -9.08
CA ALA A 24 2.66 1.57 -10.30
C ALA A 24 3.10 0.44 -11.25
N THR A 25 2.71 0.52 -12.52
CA THR A 25 3.12 -0.42 -13.57
C THR A 25 3.66 0.32 -14.79
N ARG A 26 4.75 -0.19 -15.37
CA ARG A 26 5.36 0.26 -16.64
C ARG A 26 5.86 1.70 -16.61
N GLU A 27 6.57 2.12 -17.67
CA GLU A 27 6.89 3.52 -17.94
C GLU A 27 6.20 3.97 -19.24
N PRO A 28 5.46 5.10 -19.26
CA PRO A 28 5.12 5.94 -18.12
C PRO A 28 4.21 5.22 -17.11
N ALA A 29 4.36 5.58 -15.83
CA ALA A 29 3.71 4.89 -14.72
C ALA A 29 2.18 4.95 -14.82
N GLN A 30 1.56 3.77 -14.93
CA GLN A 30 0.12 3.60 -14.74
C GLN A 30 -0.16 3.18 -13.31
N TYR A 31 -1.00 3.96 -12.63
CA TYR A 31 -1.33 3.76 -11.22
C TYR A 31 -2.69 3.09 -11.06
N ALA A 32 -2.70 2.01 -10.29
CA ALA A 32 -3.92 1.48 -9.68
C ALA A 32 -3.91 1.85 -8.19
N ASN A 33 -5.07 2.23 -7.67
CA ASN A 33 -5.23 2.70 -6.31
C ASN A 33 -6.17 1.76 -5.54
N SER A 34 -5.92 1.58 -4.24
CA SER A 34 -6.94 1.06 -3.34
C SER A 34 -8.09 2.06 -3.16
N ARG A 35 -9.15 1.66 -2.45
CA ARG A 35 -10.03 2.66 -1.82
C ARG A 35 -9.21 3.51 -0.85
N LEU A 36 -9.66 4.74 -0.61
CA LEU A 36 -9.11 5.58 0.45
C LEU A 36 -9.54 5.02 1.81
N PHE A 37 -8.57 4.79 2.70
CA PHE A 37 -8.84 4.48 4.09
C PHE A 37 -8.70 5.76 4.91
N SER A 38 -9.60 5.99 5.86
CA SER A 38 -9.62 7.19 6.68
C SER A 38 -9.94 6.87 8.13
N LEU A 39 -9.26 7.55 9.06
CA LEU A 39 -9.50 7.37 10.49
C LEU A 39 -10.80 8.02 10.96
N ILE A 40 -11.31 9.00 10.21
CA ILE A 40 -12.60 9.65 10.52
C ILE A 40 -13.81 8.86 10.01
N ASN A 41 -13.58 7.78 9.24
CA ASN A 41 -14.68 6.90 8.86
C ASN A 41 -15.23 6.17 10.10
N PRO A 42 -16.54 5.90 10.19
CA PRO A 42 -17.18 5.38 11.40
C PRO A 42 -16.56 4.11 12.00
N ASN A 43 -15.92 3.29 11.16
CA ASN A 43 -15.34 2.02 11.56
C ASN A 43 -13.87 2.09 11.99
N ASN A 44 -13.26 3.29 12.06
CA ASN A 44 -11.83 3.50 12.32
C ASN A 44 -10.94 2.51 11.54
N GLU A 45 -10.59 2.89 10.31
CA GLU A 45 -9.99 1.97 9.36
C GLU A 45 -8.50 1.69 9.64
N LEU A 46 -7.95 2.24 10.72
CA LEU A 46 -6.57 1.99 11.15
C LEU A 46 -6.27 0.49 11.30
N HIS A 47 -7.20 -0.27 11.88
CA HIS A 47 -7.01 -1.70 12.07
C HIS A 47 -6.82 -2.44 10.74
N GLN A 48 -7.58 -2.05 9.72
CA GLN A 48 -7.46 -2.64 8.39
C GLN A 48 -6.13 -2.27 7.73
N VAL A 49 -5.70 -1.01 7.85
CA VAL A 49 -4.39 -0.54 7.36
C VAL A 49 -3.25 -1.31 8.04
N LEU A 50 -3.28 -1.44 9.37
CA LEU A 50 -2.25 -2.17 10.12
C LEU A 50 -2.20 -3.66 9.78
N ASN A 51 -3.34 -4.30 9.51
CA ASN A 51 -3.37 -5.69 9.06
C ASN A 51 -2.70 -5.84 7.69
N ILE A 52 -2.99 -4.97 6.71
CA ILE A 52 -2.32 -4.98 5.41
C ILE A 52 -0.80 -4.85 5.56
N LEU A 53 -0.32 -3.95 6.44
CA LEU A 53 1.12 -3.78 6.68
C LEU A 53 1.76 -5.04 7.32
N LYS A 54 1.04 -5.74 8.21
CA LYS A 54 1.50 -7.01 8.79
C LYS A 54 1.57 -8.11 7.73
N ASP A 55 0.58 -8.19 6.85
CA ASP A 55 0.56 -9.18 5.77
C ASP A 55 1.72 -8.94 4.79
N LEU A 56 2.00 -7.67 4.45
CA LEU A 56 3.16 -7.30 3.62
C LEU A 56 4.49 -7.71 4.26
N ARG A 57 4.62 -7.59 5.58
CA ARG A 57 5.82 -8.08 6.28
C ARG A 57 6.01 -9.58 6.05
N HIS A 58 4.95 -10.38 6.14
CA HIS A 58 5.07 -11.84 5.97
C HIS A 58 5.48 -12.24 4.54
N ILE A 59 5.17 -11.41 3.55
CA ILE A 59 5.61 -11.61 2.15
C ILE A 59 7.12 -11.32 1.99
N ILE A 60 7.63 -10.28 2.68
CA ILE A 60 9.03 -9.86 2.59
C ILE A 60 9.93 -10.75 3.45
N GLU A 61 9.43 -11.20 4.60
CA GLU A 61 10.11 -12.07 5.56
C GLU A 61 9.25 -13.31 5.84
N PRO A 62 9.29 -14.33 4.96
CA PRO A 62 8.65 -15.60 5.25
C PRO A 62 9.29 -16.17 6.52
N THR A 63 8.50 -16.35 7.56
CA THR A 63 8.98 -16.92 8.82
C THR A 63 9.40 -18.37 8.54
N ALA A 64 10.69 -18.67 8.75
CA ALA A 64 11.31 -19.98 8.50
C ALA A 64 10.71 -21.10 9.36
#